data_AF-A0A926PZB6-F1
#
_entry.id   AF-A0A926PZB6-F1
#
_cell.length_a   1.000
_cell.length_b   1.000
_cell.length_c   1.000
_cell.angle_alpha   90.00
_cell.angle_beta   90.00
_cell.angle_gamma   90.00
#
_symmetry.space_group_name_H-M   'P 1'
#
loop_
_entity.id
_entity.type
_entity.pdbx_description
1 polymer ?
#
loop_
_entity_poly.entity_id
_entity_poly.type
_entity_poly.pdbx_seq_one_letter_code
_entity_poly.pdbx_strand_id
1 'polypeptide(L)'
;MTVLQLAPARQDRDDHPHHDEGTSPAPIVALHQRVQAFDLSQRERERDEEHAFQAVLHADAVLTGTFPDTLDTVVQAMSWTGNPPVPDRQLMASAVTYLGSADGQRGWWLHYTRREEGVGEDGDLAHVLTLIAPCSCGTYLAVELADEDHLIVLLDELDTAPGAPVDCDYRLRIRASSYADPAHSSIEPPF
;
A
#
# COMPACT_ATOMS: atom_id res chain seq x y z
N MET A 1 -36.38 -74.27 -38.24
CA MET A 1 -35.66 -74.67 -39.47
C MET A 1 -35.77 -73.53 -40.46
N THR A 2 -34.68 -72.81 -40.74
CA THR A 2 -34.36 -72.16 -42.04
C THR A 2 -32.93 -71.57 -41.96
N VAL A 3 -32.04 -72.22 -42.71
CA VAL A 3 -30.97 -71.72 -43.59
C VAL A 3 -30.03 -70.58 -43.15
N LEU A 4 -28.75 -70.97 -43.00
CA LEU A 4 -27.55 -70.13 -43.07
C LEU A 4 -27.42 -69.44 -44.45
N GLN A 5 -27.14 -68.14 -44.46
CA GLN A 5 -26.53 -67.45 -45.61
C GLN A 5 -25.28 -66.69 -45.14
N LEU A 6 -24.13 -67.12 -45.65
CA LEU A 6 -22.87 -66.38 -45.62
C LEU A 6 -22.92 -65.23 -46.64
N ALA A 7 -22.44 -64.06 -46.23
CA ALA A 7 -22.10 -62.93 -47.10
C ALA A 7 -20.99 -62.09 -46.40
N PRO A 8 -20.27 -61.21 -47.12
CA PRO A 8 -18.83 -61.30 -47.35
C PRO A 8 -18.00 -60.43 -46.40
N ALA A 9 -16.68 -60.68 -46.42
CA ALA A 9 -15.66 -59.90 -45.72
C ALA A 9 -15.82 -58.40 -46.00
N ARG A 10 -16.20 -57.63 -44.97
CA ARG A 10 -16.10 -56.17 -44.97
C ARG A 10 -14.64 -55.82 -44.80
N GLN A 11 -14.11 -55.19 -45.84
CA GLN A 11 -12.81 -54.59 -45.89
C GLN A 11 -12.74 -53.48 -44.83
N ASP A 12 -11.85 -53.68 -43.88
CA ASP A 12 -11.45 -52.71 -42.86
C ASP A 12 -10.99 -51.44 -43.58
N ARG A 13 -11.76 -50.36 -43.42
CA ARG A 13 -11.35 -49.03 -43.85
C ARG A 13 -11.18 -48.24 -42.56
N ASP A 14 -9.98 -48.36 -42.01
CA ASP A 14 -9.43 -47.45 -41.01
C ASP A 14 -9.33 -46.05 -41.62
N ASP A 15 -10.45 -45.32 -41.67
CA ASP A 15 -10.45 -43.87 -41.71
C ASP A 15 -10.14 -43.37 -40.29
N HIS A 16 -8.90 -43.62 -39.85
CA HIS A 16 -8.34 -42.81 -38.78
C HIS A 16 -8.12 -41.41 -39.37
N PRO A 17 -8.81 -40.36 -38.90
CA PRO A 17 -8.39 -39.02 -39.23
C PRO A 17 -6.93 -38.93 -38.83
N HIS A 18 -6.07 -38.57 -39.80
CA HIS A 18 -4.75 -38.07 -39.47
C HIS A 18 -4.99 -36.93 -38.48
N HIS A 19 -4.83 -37.24 -37.19
CA HIS A 19 -4.40 -36.25 -36.23
C HIS A 19 -3.11 -35.75 -36.83
N ASP A 20 -3.22 -34.62 -37.53
CA ASP A 20 -2.11 -33.74 -37.82
C ASP A 20 -1.45 -33.56 -36.46
N GLU A 21 -0.35 -34.31 -36.24
CA GLU A 21 0.56 -34.12 -35.12
C GLU A 21 1.18 -32.76 -35.37
N GLY A 22 0.38 -31.72 -35.13
CA GLY A 22 0.72 -30.32 -35.24
C GLY A 22 1.92 -30.16 -34.33
N THR A 23 3.09 -30.18 -34.97
CA THR A 23 4.36 -30.31 -34.30
C THR A 23 4.42 -29.14 -33.35
N SER A 24 4.35 -29.41 -32.05
CA SER A 24 4.35 -28.34 -31.06
C SER A 24 5.55 -27.45 -31.37
N PRO A 25 5.36 -26.13 -31.49
CA PRO A 25 6.42 -25.24 -31.92
C PRO A 25 7.66 -25.47 -31.05
N ALA A 26 8.83 -25.46 -31.67
CA ALA A 26 10.09 -25.56 -30.93
C ALA A 26 10.07 -24.56 -29.75
N PRO A 27 10.61 -24.91 -28.57
CA PRO A 27 10.45 -24.09 -27.36
C PRO A 27 10.76 -22.60 -27.53
N ILE A 28 11.75 -22.25 -28.35
CA ILE A 28 12.11 -20.85 -28.64
C ILE A 28 11.03 -20.11 -29.46
N VAL A 29 10.33 -20.80 -30.36
CA VAL A 29 9.21 -20.25 -31.14
C VAL A 29 7.99 -20.04 -30.24
N ALA A 30 7.70 -21.01 -29.36
CA ALA A 30 6.64 -20.89 -28.36
C ALA A 30 6.90 -19.72 -27.39
N LEU A 31 8.15 -19.54 -26.94
CA LEU A 31 8.55 -18.41 -26.11
C LEU A 31 8.35 -17.07 -26.84
N HIS A 32 8.79 -16.97 -28.10
CA HIS A 32 8.59 -15.75 -28.91
C HIS A 32 7.12 -15.40 -29.08
N GLN A 33 6.27 -16.38 -29.40
CA GLN A 33 4.82 -16.19 -29.50
C GLN A 33 4.22 -15.72 -28.17
N ARG A 34 4.69 -16.29 -27.06
CA ARG A 34 4.19 -15.92 -25.73
C ARG A 34 4.62 -14.53 -25.29
N VAL A 35 5.85 -14.11 -25.63
CA VAL A 35 6.33 -12.74 -25.40
C VAL A 35 5.58 -11.74 -26.28
N GLN A 36 5.25 -12.08 -27.53
CA GLN A 36 4.46 -11.22 -28.41
C GLN A 36 3.02 -11.05 -27.92
N ALA A 37 2.44 -12.09 -27.33
CA ALA A 37 1.12 -12.03 -26.71
C ALA A 37 1.15 -11.47 -25.27
N PHE A 38 2.31 -11.11 -24.74
CA PHE A 38 2.47 -10.68 -23.36
C PHE A 38 2.10 -9.20 -23.22
N ASP A 39 1.06 -8.92 -22.43
CA ASP A 39 0.69 -7.56 -22.08
C ASP A 39 1.50 -7.08 -20.87
N LEU A 40 2.56 -6.33 -21.13
CA LEU A 40 3.37 -5.70 -20.09
C LEU A 40 2.55 -4.74 -19.23
N SER A 41 1.59 -4.03 -19.83
CA SER A 41 0.80 -3.02 -19.12
C SER A 41 -0.15 -3.64 -18.10
N GLN A 42 -0.69 -4.83 -18.39
CA GLN A 42 -1.49 -5.58 -17.43
C GLN A 42 -0.62 -6.00 -16.24
N ARG A 43 0.57 -6.56 -16.48
CA ARG A 43 1.45 -7.00 -15.39
C ARG A 43 1.99 -5.85 -14.53
N GLU A 44 2.23 -4.69 -15.15
CA GLU A 44 2.58 -3.48 -14.42
C GLU A 44 1.44 -3.05 -13.50
N ARG A 45 0.20 -3.01 -14.01
CA ARG A 45 -0.98 -2.71 -13.20
C ARG A 45 -1.18 -3.67 -12.03
N GLU A 46 -1.06 -4.98 -12.28
CA GLU A 46 -1.18 -6.00 -11.22
C GLU A 46 -0.13 -5.81 -10.13
N ARG A 47 1.10 -5.42 -10.50
CA ARG A 47 2.17 -5.13 -9.53
C ARG A 47 1.91 -3.85 -8.74
N ASP A 48 1.40 -2.82 -9.42
CA ASP A 48 1.03 -1.55 -8.80
C ASP A 48 -0.10 -1.74 -7.80
N GLU A 49 -1.11 -2.52 -8.13
CA GLU A 49 -2.21 -2.91 -7.24
C GLU A 49 -1.69 -3.70 -6.02
N GLU A 50 -0.79 -4.66 -6.23
CA GLU A 50 -0.15 -5.41 -5.14
C GLU A 50 0.63 -4.47 -4.21
N HIS A 51 1.45 -3.57 -4.75
CA HIS A 51 2.22 -2.62 -3.94
C HIS A 51 1.30 -1.67 -3.14
N ALA A 52 0.22 -1.19 -3.74
CA ALA A 52 -0.78 -0.36 -3.07
C ALA A 52 -1.47 -1.12 -1.94
N PHE A 53 -1.82 -2.39 -2.15
CA PHE A 53 -2.42 -3.24 -1.13
C PHE A 53 -1.45 -3.52 0.03
N GLN A 54 -0.19 -3.83 -0.27
CA GLN A 54 0.85 -3.99 0.77
C GLN A 54 1.03 -2.71 1.60
N ALA A 55 0.96 -1.53 0.97
CA ALA A 55 1.03 -0.27 1.71
C ALA A 55 -0.13 -0.10 2.71
N VAL A 56 -1.35 -0.55 2.36
CA VAL A 56 -2.49 -0.56 3.29
C VAL A 56 -2.23 -1.48 4.49
N LEU A 57 -1.75 -2.71 4.24
CA LEU A 57 -1.46 -3.67 5.31
C LEU A 57 -0.37 -3.15 6.26
N HIS A 58 0.66 -2.52 5.72
CA HIS A 58 1.71 -1.94 6.54
C HIS A 58 1.22 -0.71 7.32
N ALA A 59 0.39 0.14 6.72
CA ALA A 59 -0.16 1.31 7.40
C ALA A 59 -0.98 0.89 8.63
N ASP A 60 -1.83 -0.13 8.47
CA ASP A 60 -2.61 -0.73 9.56
C ASP A 60 -1.69 -1.31 10.64
N ALA A 61 -0.70 -2.12 10.26
CA ALA A 61 0.24 -2.73 11.20
C ALA A 61 1.07 -1.69 12.00
N VAL A 62 1.50 -0.60 11.36
CA VAL A 62 2.21 0.50 12.04
C VAL A 62 1.27 1.20 13.02
N LEU A 63 0.03 1.43 12.61
CA LEU A 63 -0.95 2.10 13.44
C LEU A 63 -1.28 1.27 14.70
N THR A 64 -1.55 -0.03 14.56
CA THR A 64 -1.76 -0.94 15.69
C THR A 64 -0.52 -1.10 16.57
N GLY A 65 0.67 -1.13 15.98
CA GLY A 65 1.92 -1.34 16.71
C GLY A 65 2.43 -0.10 17.45
N THR A 66 2.21 1.10 16.91
CA THR A 66 2.80 2.35 17.39
C THR A 66 1.79 3.27 18.09
N PHE A 67 0.50 3.12 17.82
CA PHE A 67 -0.58 3.97 18.35
C PHE A 67 -1.76 3.14 18.91
N PRO A 68 -1.49 2.16 19.80
CA PRO A 68 -2.48 1.18 20.22
C PRO A 68 -3.65 1.77 21.01
N ASP A 69 -3.42 2.82 21.80
CA ASP A 69 -4.44 3.39 22.68
C ASP A 69 -5.11 4.64 22.07
N THR A 70 -4.58 5.13 20.95
CA THR A 70 -5.06 6.32 20.23
C THR A 70 -5.61 5.96 18.85
N LEU A 71 -4.77 5.99 17.82
CA LEU A 71 -5.22 5.86 16.43
C LEU A 71 -5.84 4.49 16.13
N ASP A 72 -5.36 3.40 16.74
CA ASP A 72 -5.91 2.04 16.55
C ASP A 72 -7.37 1.93 16.99
N THR A 73 -7.75 2.71 18.01
CA THR A 73 -9.11 2.70 18.54
C THR A 73 -10.12 3.43 17.65
N VAL A 74 -9.66 4.34 16.77
CA VAL A 74 -10.52 5.24 15.99
C VAL A 74 -10.42 5.03 14.47
N VAL A 75 -9.28 4.56 13.96
CA VAL A 75 -9.08 4.30 12.53
C VAL A 75 -9.45 2.85 12.24
N GLN A 76 -10.43 2.66 11.37
CA GLN A 76 -10.83 1.31 10.96
C GLN A 76 -9.81 0.76 9.96
N ALA A 77 -9.42 -0.52 10.09
CA ALA A 77 -8.48 -1.18 9.20
C ALA A 77 -8.84 -1.03 7.70
N MET A 78 -10.13 -1.07 7.37
CA MET A 78 -10.63 -0.95 5.98
C MET A 78 -10.84 0.49 5.50
N SER A 79 -10.45 1.50 6.28
CA SER A 79 -10.58 2.92 5.90
C SER A 79 -9.42 3.42 5.02
N TRP A 80 -8.33 2.66 4.95
CA TRP A 80 -7.15 3.00 4.18
C TRP A 80 -7.37 2.80 2.68
N THR A 81 -6.82 3.73 1.90
CA THR A 81 -6.72 3.63 0.43
C THR A 81 -5.24 3.58 0.04
N GLY A 82 -4.85 2.47 -0.59
CA GLY A 82 -3.49 2.28 -1.10
C GLY A 82 -3.25 3.06 -2.40
N ASN A 83 -2.02 3.53 -2.57
CA ASN A 83 -1.55 4.19 -3.79
C ASN A 83 -0.28 3.50 -4.28
N PRO A 84 -0.19 3.17 -5.57
CA PRO A 84 0.99 2.55 -6.14
C PRO A 84 2.18 3.51 -6.12
N PRO A 85 3.42 3.00 -6.27
CA PRO A 85 4.59 3.86 -6.39
C PRO A 85 4.49 4.75 -7.64
N VAL A 86 5.10 5.94 -7.58
CA VAL A 86 5.20 6.86 -8.73
C VAL A 86 6.69 6.97 -9.11
N PRO A 87 7.15 6.20 -10.13
CA PRO A 87 8.57 6.07 -10.46
C PRO A 87 9.25 7.40 -10.77
N ASP A 88 8.60 8.25 -11.56
CA ASP A 88 9.15 9.54 -12.02
C ASP A 88 9.39 10.54 -10.88
N ARG A 89 8.80 10.29 -9.71
CA ARG A 89 8.91 11.14 -8.51
C ARG A 89 9.61 10.45 -7.35
N GLN A 90 10.14 9.24 -7.57
CA GLN A 90 10.73 8.40 -6.52
C GLN A 90 9.79 8.22 -5.31
N LEU A 91 8.48 8.25 -5.54
CA LEU A 91 7.51 8.04 -4.48
C LEU A 91 7.27 6.55 -4.35
N MET A 92 7.55 6.00 -3.17
CA MET A 92 7.19 4.63 -2.83
C MET A 92 5.66 4.46 -2.75
N ALA A 93 5.22 3.21 -2.73
CA ALA A 93 3.83 2.90 -2.43
C ALA A 93 3.44 3.49 -1.08
N SER A 94 2.20 3.97 -0.98
CA SER A 94 1.70 4.70 0.18
C SER A 94 0.26 4.32 0.47
N ALA A 95 -0.23 4.69 1.64
CA ALA A 95 -1.64 4.57 1.97
C ALA A 95 -2.14 5.84 2.64
N VAL A 96 -3.41 6.18 2.45
CA VAL A 96 -4.05 7.33 3.10
C VAL A 96 -5.35 6.91 3.76
N THR A 97 -5.69 7.54 4.89
CA THR A 97 -7.03 7.43 5.49
C THR A 97 -7.52 8.79 5.97
N TYR A 98 -8.83 8.99 5.93
CA TYR A 98 -9.50 10.23 6.29
C TYR A 98 -9.91 10.20 7.76
N LEU A 99 -9.53 11.24 8.53
CA LEU A 99 -9.85 11.34 9.95
C LEU A 99 -11.09 12.19 10.24
N GLY A 100 -11.55 13.02 9.30
CA GLY A 100 -12.70 13.89 9.50
C GLY A 100 -12.46 15.34 9.12
N SER A 101 -13.54 16.13 9.14
CA SER A 101 -13.53 17.57 8.88
C SER A 101 -14.62 18.22 9.72
N ALA A 102 -14.32 19.37 10.32
CA ALA A 102 -15.31 20.16 11.06
C ALA A 102 -16.25 20.95 10.13
N ASP A 103 -15.76 21.38 8.96
CA ASP A 103 -16.50 22.22 8.00
C ASP A 103 -17.01 21.45 6.77
N GLY A 104 -16.62 20.18 6.63
CA GLY A 104 -16.92 19.33 5.48
C GLY A 104 -16.21 19.75 4.19
N GLN A 105 -15.30 20.72 4.23
CA GLN A 105 -14.57 21.23 3.07
C GLN A 105 -13.13 20.73 3.05
N ARG A 106 -12.44 20.84 4.19
CA ARG A 106 -11.06 20.39 4.33
C ARG A 106 -10.95 19.52 5.56
N GLY A 107 -10.41 18.33 5.38
CA GLY A 107 -10.31 17.38 6.46
C GLY A 107 -8.89 16.97 6.75
N TRP A 108 -8.78 16.25 7.85
CA TRP A 108 -7.57 15.68 8.38
C TRP A 108 -7.36 14.31 7.77
N TRP A 109 -6.10 13.98 7.50
CA TRP A 109 -5.71 12.73 6.88
C TRP A 109 -4.50 12.16 7.60
N LEU A 110 -4.42 10.83 7.61
CA LEU A 110 -3.15 10.14 7.82
C LEU A 110 -2.62 9.69 6.47
N HIS A 111 -1.31 9.81 6.33
CA HIS A 111 -0.57 9.34 5.17
C HIS A 111 0.58 8.47 5.65
N TYR A 112 0.55 7.21 5.24
CA TYR A 112 1.60 6.24 5.46
C TYR A 112 2.51 6.16 4.24
N THR A 113 3.82 6.17 4.48
CA THR A 113 4.85 5.94 3.46
C THR A 113 5.99 5.09 4.01
N ARG A 114 6.75 4.47 3.10
CA ARG A 114 8.06 3.91 3.41
C ARG A 114 9.15 4.86 2.91
N ARG A 115 10.18 5.06 3.71
CA ARG A 115 11.36 5.87 3.38
C ARG A 115 12.61 5.03 3.65
N GLU A 116 13.58 5.10 2.76
CA GLU A 116 14.92 4.60 3.05
C GLU A 116 15.65 5.66 3.88
N GLU A 117 16.06 5.30 5.09
CA GLU A 117 16.88 6.14 5.95
C GLU A 117 18.32 5.61 5.97
N GLY A 118 19.27 6.48 5.64
CA GLY A 118 20.69 6.13 5.51
C GLY A 118 21.20 6.21 4.06
N VAL A 119 22.51 6.11 3.90
CA VAL A 119 23.20 6.14 2.59
C VAL A 119 24.02 4.87 2.46
N GLY A 120 23.61 3.94 1.59
CA GLY A 120 24.36 2.71 1.30
C GLY A 120 23.49 1.45 1.20
N GLU A 121 24.13 0.28 1.16
CA GLU A 121 23.46 -1.03 1.13
C GLU A 121 22.77 -1.38 2.47
N ASP A 122 23.04 -0.62 3.54
CA ASP A 122 22.49 -0.78 4.90
C ASP A 122 21.40 0.26 5.23
N GLY A 123 20.76 0.86 4.22
CA GLY A 123 19.66 1.79 4.46
C GLY A 123 18.48 1.09 5.14
N ASP A 124 18.16 1.51 6.37
CA ASP A 124 17.02 0.97 7.09
C ASP A 124 15.73 1.52 6.45
N LEU A 125 14.77 0.62 6.23
CA LEU A 125 13.45 0.99 5.76
C LEU A 125 12.64 1.53 6.94
N ALA A 126 12.48 2.84 6.99
CA ALA A 126 11.63 3.52 7.96
C ALA A 126 10.17 3.53 7.49
N HIS A 127 9.29 3.18 8.41
CA HIS A 127 7.85 3.32 8.26
C HIS A 127 7.42 4.67 8.83
N VAL A 128 6.88 5.55 8.00
CA VAL A 128 6.57 6.93 8.38
C VAL A 128 5.07 7.16 8.30
N LEU A 129 4.48 7.54 9.43
CA LEU A 129 3.10 8.02 9.49
C LEU A 129 3.12 9.55 9.54
N THR A 130 2.34 10.20 8.67
CA THR A 130 2.26 11.66 8.58
C THR A 130 0.82 12.10 8.79
N LEU A 131 0.61 12.99 9.77
CA LEU A 131 -0.64 13.71 9.95
C LEU A 131 -0.69 14.91 9.02
N ILE A 132 -1.74 14.97 8.19
CA ILE A 132 -1.99 16.05 7.25
C ILE A 132 -3.25 16.78 7.68
N ALA A 133 -3.11 18.06 8.04
CA ALA A 133 -4.24 18.86 8.51
C ALA A 133 -4.41 20.15 7.69
N PRO A 134 -5.65 20.68 7.59
CA PRO A 134 -5.87 21.98 6.99
C PRO A 134 -5.23 23.10 7.82
N CYS A 135 -4.66 24.08 7.14
CA CYS A 135 -4.11 25.29 7.73
C CYS A 135 -5.08 26.47 7.53
N SER A 136 -5.13 27.38 8.49
CA SER A 136 -5.96 28.58 8.44
C SER A 136 -5.64 29.50 7.26
N CYS A 137 -4.41 29.47 6.72
CA CYS A 137 -4.05 30.22 5.50
C CYS A 137 -4.54 29.62 4.18
N GLY A 138 -5.25 28.49 4.21
CA GLY A 138 -5.80 27.85 3.01
C GLY A 138 -4.97 26.67 2.46
N THR A 139 -3.78 26.41 3.01
CA THR A 139 -2.94 25.28 2.61
C THR A 139 -3.16 24.05 3.50
N TYR A 140 -2.34 23.02 3.29
CA TYR A 140 -2.19 21.90 4.21
C TYR A 140 -0.81 21.94 4.86
N LEU A 141 -0.78 21.43 6.07
CA LEU A 141 0.43 21.12 6.79
C LEU A 141 0.60 19.60 6.89
N ALA A 142 1.84 19.18 7.13
CA ALA A 142 2.17 17.77 7.28
C ALA A 142 3.17 17.62 8.42
N VAL A 143 2.87 16.75 9.38
CA VAL A 143 3.74 16.43 10.52
C VAL A 143 3.96 14.93 10.58
N GLU A 144 5.21 14.50 10.61
CA GLU A 144 5.55 13.09 10.83
C GLU A 144 5.31 12.76 12.30
N LEU A 145 4.58 11.68 12.56
CA LEU A 145 4.30 11.15 13.89
C LEU A 145 5.32 10.06 14.17
N ALA A 146 6.04 10.20 15.28
CA ALA A 146 7.08 9.24 15.68
C ALA A 146 6.46 8.09 16.47
N ASP A 147 5.58 8.44 17.41
CA ASP A 147 4.92 7.53 18.34
C ASP A 147 3.64 8.17 18.91
N GLU A 148 2.95 7.41 19.75
CA GLU A 148 1.72 7.83 20.43
C GLU A 148 1.91 9.06 21.32
N ASP A 149 3.02 9.16 22.06
CA ASP A 149 3.31 10.32 22.91
C ASP A 149 3.43 11.60 22.08
N HIS A 150 4.12 11.53 20.93
CA HIS A 150 4.22 12.65 19.99
C HIS A 150 2.83 13.07 19.46
N LEU A 151 1.95 12.11 19.16
CA LEU A 151 0.58 12.43 18.75
C LEU A 151 -0.19 13.14 19.87
N ILE A 152 -0.11 12.65 21.12
CA ILE A 152 -0.83 13.23 22.26
C ILE A 152 -0.37 14.67 22.50
N VAL A 153 0.94 14.92 22.54
CA VAL A 153 1.49 16.27 22.69
C VAL A 153 1.04 17.17 21.55
N LEU A 154 1.10 16.67 20.31
CA LEU A 154 0.66 17.43 19.15
C LEU A 154 -0.81 17.81 19.25
N LEU A 155 -1.68 16.89 19.66
CA LEU A 155 -3.12 17.15 19.80
C LEU A 155 -3.46 18.07 20.99
N ASP A 156 -2.71 18.01 22.09
CA ASP A 156 -2.89 18.90 23.24
C ASP A 156 -2.45 20.35 22.94
N GLU A 157 -1.37 20.52 22.18
CA GLU A 157 -0.90 21.84 21.76
C GLU A 157 -1.80 22.52 20.70
N LEU A 158 -2.64 21.74 20.04
CA LEU A 158 -3.60 22.24 19.07
C LEU A 158 -4.79 22.89 19.79
N ASP A 159 -4.71 24.21 19.97
CA ASP A 159 -5.81 25.06 20.47
C ASP A 159 -6.90 25.26 19.38
N THR A 160 -7.35 24.17 18.77
CA THR A 160 -8.34 24.14 17.70
C THR A 160 -9.28 22.97 17.91
N ALA A 161 -10.56 23.16 17.59
CA ALA A 161 -11.52 22.07 17.62
C ALA A 161 -11.07 20.92 16.70
N PRO A 162 -11.32 19.65 17.07
CA PRO A 162 -11.00 18.51 16.23
C PRO A 162 -11.58 18.66 14.82
N GLY A 163 -10.76 18.42 13.80
CA GLY A 163 -11.19 18.52 12.40
C GLY A 163 -11.22 19.94 11.83
N ALA A 164 -10.98 20.99 12.63
CA ALA A 164 -10.90 22.36 12.14
C ALA A 164 -9.50 22.69 11.59
N PRO A 165 -9.35 23.76 10.80
CA PRO A 165 -8.04 24.25 10.35
C PRO A 165 -7.19 24.72 11.52
N VAL A 166 -5.91 24.36 11.51
CA VAL A 166 -4.94 24.78 12.53
C VAL A 166 -4.28 26.10 12.16
N ASP A 167 -3.71 26.78 13.16
CA ASP A 167 -2.96 28.03 12.96
C ASP A 167 -1.64 27.83 12.21
N CYS A 168 -1.27 28.81 11.39
CA CYS A 168 -0.08 28.74 10.53
C CYS A 168 1.25 28.52 11.30
N ASP A 169 1.34 29.04 12.52
CA ASP A 169 2.57 29.02 13.31
C ASP A 169 2.74 27.75 14.17
N TYR A 170 1.81 26.79 14.06
CA TYR A 170 1.82 25.61 14.93
C TYR A 170 3.12 24.77 14.81
N ARG A 171 3.75 24.68 13.62
CA ARG A 171 5.04 23.96 13.44
C ARG A 171 6.17 24.54 14.27
N LEU A 172 6.14 25.83 14.55
CA LEU A 172 7.16 26.50 15.36
C LEU A 172 6.99 26.18 16.84
N ARG A 173 5.75 25.96 17.31
CA ARG A 173 5.46 25.61 18.71
C ARG A 173 5.97 24.21 19.04
N ILE A 174 5.61 23.21 18.23
CA ILE A 174 6.02 21.81 18.44
C ILE A 174 7.56 21.67 18.48
N ARG A 175 8.28 22.35 17.56
CA ARG A 175 9.75 22.33 17.57
C ARG A 175 10.33 23.06 18.79
N ALA A 176 9.70 24.12 19.29
CA ALA A 176 10.18 24.82 20.48
C ALA A 176 9.99 23.96 21.75
N SER A 177 8.90 23.20 21.83
CA SER A 177 8.59 22.30 22.95
C SER A 177 9.44 21.02 22.92
N SER A 178 9.68 20.42 21.75
CA SER A 178 10.43 19.15 21.63
C SER A 178 11.92 19.26 21.97
N TYR A 179 12.50 20.47 21.94
CA TYR A 179 13.87 20.72 22.42
C TYR A 179 13.93 21.06 23.93
N ALA A 180 12.79 21.31 24.57
CA ALA A 180 12.72 21.86 25.91
C ALA A 180 12.33 20.83 26.99
N ASP A 181 12.01 19.58 26.65
CA ASP A 181 11.59 18.60 27.66
C ASP A 181 12.63 17.50 27.94
N PRO A 182 13.48 17.66 28.97
CA PRO A 182 14.33 16.59 29.48
C PRO A 182 13.55 15.51 30.27
N ALA A 183 12.23 15.63 30.47
CA ALA A 183 11.43 14.65 31.21
C ALA A 183 11.12 13.36 30.43
N HIS A 184 11.38 13.34 29.13
CA HIS A 184 11.21 12.13 28.28
C HIS A 184 12.53 11.43 27.92
N SER A 185 13.64 11.84 28.55
CA SER A 185 14.82 10.99 28.67
C SER A 185 14.44 9.78 29.54
N SER A 186 13.86 8.75 28.93
CA SER A 186 13.65 7.45 29.54
C SER A 186 15.01 6.89 29.99
N ILE A 187 15.38 7.19 31.23
CA ILE A 187 16.42 6.46 31.95
C ILE A 187 15.74 5.21 32.45
N GLU A 188 15.93 4.12 31.71
CA GLU A 188 15.63 2.77 32.19
C GLU A 188 16.42 2.54 33.50
N PRO A 189 15.77 2.19 34.62
CA PRO A 189 16.50 1.85 35.83
C PRO A 189 17.13 0.46 35.66
N PRO A 190 18.40 0.25 36.08
CA PRO A 190 19.06 -1.02 35.89
C PRO A 190 18.49 -2.05 36.87
N PHE A 191 17.88 -3.12 36.35
CA PHE A 191 17.76 -4.39 37.05
C PHE A 191 17.99 -5.56 36.10
#